data_AF-A0A1F8PUX1-F1
#
_entry.id   AF-A0A1F8PUX1-F1
#
_cell.length_a   1.000
_cell.length_b   1.000
_cell.length_c   1.000
_cell.angle_alpha   90.00
_cell.angle_beta   90.00
_cell.angle_gamma   90.00
#
_symmetry.space_group_name_H-M   'P 1'
#
loop_
_entity.id
_entity.type
_entity.pdbx_description
1 polymer ?
#
loop_
_entity_poly.entity_id
_entity_poly.type
_entity_poly.pdbx_seq_one_letter_code
_entity_poly.pdbx_strand_id
1 'polypeptide(L)'
;MIVGVLLGAGIIFLVTRPPRGKAIILLPPPTQAPLTIYLSGGVKETGLYSLPPGSRVNDAIQAAGGLADGAIISQLNLAKLLVDGERVDVPVLATLPSPAEGTQPVNGSVSLVDINSATLEQLDTLPEIGPKTAQNILDYRRANGPFARIEDIQDVPGIGQITFDKIKDLITVGVGIP
;
A
#
# COMPACT_ATOMS: atom_id res chain seq x y z
N MET A 1 -34.73 -29.59 82.58
CA MET A 1 -34.51 -30.19 81.24
C MET A 1 -34.63 -29.12 80.15
N ILE A 2 -33.77 -28.07 80.16
CA ILE A 2 -33.93 -26.93 79.22
C ILE A 2 -32.58 -26.41 78.64
N VAL A 3 -31.43 -26.85 79.15
CA VAL A 3 -30.12 -26.29 78.75
C VAL A 3 -29.55 -26.93 77.45
N GLY A 4 -30.11 -28.04 76.98
CA GLY A 4 -29.58 -28.78 75.82
C GLY A 4 -30.03 -28.29 74.43
N VAL A 5 -31.02 -27.40 74.34
CA VAL A 5 -31.67 -27.08 73.04
C VAL A 5 -31.04 -25.87 72.33
N LEU A 6 -30.28 -25.02 73.03
CA LEU A 6 -29.72 -23.79 72.45
C LEU A 6 -28.41 -23.99 71.67
N LEU A 7 -27.67 -25.08 71.90
CA LEU A 7 -26.43 -25.38 71.17
C LEU A 7 -26.68 -26.04 69.80
N GLY A 8 -27.80 -26.75 69.62
CA GLY A 8 -28.15 -27.40 68.35
C GLY A 8 -28.53 -26.40 67.25
N ALA A 9 -29.21 -25.32 67.59
CA ALA A 9 -29.68 -24.32 66.62
C ALA A 9 -28.53 -23.48 66.03
N GLY A 10 -27.49 -23.19 66.81
CA GLY A 10 -26.34 -22.41 66.34
C GLY A 10 -25.46 -23.17 65.34
N ILE A 11 -25.35 -24.49 65.47
CA ILE A 11 -24.56 -25.34 64.56
C ILE A 11 -25.33 -25.58 63.25
N ILE A 12 -26.64 -25.76 63.31
CA ILE A 12 -27.50 -25.94 62.12
C ILE A 12 -27.52 -24.68 61.25
N PHE A 13 -27.52 -23.48 61.85
CA PHE A 13 -27.46 -22.22 61.11
C PHE A 13 -26.11 -21.98 60.40
N LEU A 14 -25.05 -22.71 60.80
CA LEU A 14 -23.73 -22.58 60.17
C LEU A 14 -23.63 -23.37 58.85
N VAL A 15 -24.46 -24.41 58.66
CA VAL A 15 -24.43 -25.29 57.47
C VAL A 15 -25.32 -24.78 56.33
N THR A 16 -26.33 -23.95 56.63
CA THR A 16 -27.22 -23.36 55.61
C THR A 16 -26.73 -22.01 55.07
N ARG A 17 -25.44 -21.69 55.18
CA ARG A 17 -24.90 -20.49 54.55
C ARG A 17 -24.92 -20.69 53.03
N PRO A 18 -25.68 -19.88 52.27
CA PRO A 18 -25.69 -20.01 50.81
C PRO A 18 -24.25 -19.85 50.29
N PRO A 19 -23.80 -20.67 49.33
CA PRO A 19 -22.48 -20.52 48.74
C PRO A 19 -22.37 -19.09 48.21
N ARG A 20 -21.40 -18.34 48.74
CA ARG A 20 -21.13 -16.98 48.25
C ARG A 20 -20.84 -17.09 46.76
N GLY A 21 -21.73 -16.52 45.95
CA GLY A 21 -21.59 -16.51 44.49
C GLY A 21 -20.21 -16.00 44.12
N LYS A 22 -19.46 -16.80 43.36
CA LYS A 22 -18.18 -16.39 42.79
C LYS A 22 -18.48 -15.16 41.92
N ALA A 23 -17.86 -14.02 42.22
CA ALA A 23 -18.03 -12.83 41.41
C ALA A 23 -17.62 -13.17 39.97
N ILE A 24 -18.59 -13.21 39.06
CA ILE A 24 -18.31 -13.28 37.64
C ILE A 24 -17.90 -11.85 37.29
N ILE A 25 -16.59 -11.62 37.18
CA ILE A 25 -16.09 -10.37 36.63
C ILE A 25 -16.51 -10.39 35.17
N LEU A 26 -17.54 -9.60 34.85
CA LEU A 26 -17.86 -9.28 33.47
C LEU A 26 -16.66 -8.51 32.93
N LEU A 27 -15.80 -9.17 32.16
CA LEU A 27 -14.87 -8.42 31.32
C LEU A 27 -15.75 -7.54 30.42
N PRO A 28 -15.41 -6.24 30.27
CA PRO A 28 -16.07 -5.43 29.27
C PRO A 28 -15.99 -6.18 27.92
N PRO A 29 -17.03 -6.12 27.08
CA PRO A 29 -16.99 -6.76 25.77
C PRO A 29 -15.73 -6.28 25.03
N PRO A 30 -15.08 -7.12 24.19
CA PRO A 30 -13.94 -6.68 23.40
C PRO A 30 -14.39 -5.52 22.50
N THR A 31 -14.06 -4.29 22.91
CA THR A 31 -14.28 -3.12 22.07
C THR A 31 -13.35 -3.29 20.88
N GLN A 32 -13.91 -3.53 19.71
CA GLN A 32 -13.12 -3.70 18.50
C GLN A 32 -12.31 -2.43 18.26
N ALA A 33 -11.01 -2.56 18.04
CA ALA A 33 -10.12 -1.43 17.83
C ALA A 33 -10.55 -0.64 16.57
N PRO A 34 -10.56 0.69 16.60
CA PRO A 34 -10.87 1.49 15.43
C PRO A 34 -9.75 1.37 14.40
N LEU A 35 -10.13 1.32 13.13
CA LEU A 35 -9.21 1.24 11.99
C LEU A 35 -8.63 2.62 11.73
N THR A 36 -7.32 2.67 11.54
CA THR A 36 -6.61 3.87 11.16
C THR A 36 -6.32 3.81 9.67
N ILE A 37 -6.89 4.73 8.89
CA ILE A 37 -6.69 4.79 7.44
C ILE A 37 -6.13 6.14 7.03
N TYR A 38 -5.41 6.17 5.92
CA TYR A 38 -4.87 7.41 5.33
C TYR A 38 -5.60 7.73 4.03
N LEU A 39 -6.19 8.92 3.94
CA LEU A 39 -6.86 9.42 2.73
C LEU A 39 -5.98 10.44 2.02
N SER A 40 -5.80 10.23 0.72
CA SER A 40 -5.05 11.12 -0.17
C SER A 40 -5.81 11.41 -1.46
N GLY A 41 -5.49 12.54 -2.09
CA GLY A 41 -6.04 12.93 -3.39
C GLY A 41 -7.30 13.78 -3.29
N GLY A 42 -8.34 13.42 -4.06
CA GLY A 42 -9.58 14.18 -4.28
C GLY A 42 -10.60 14.16 -3.15
N VAL A 43 -10.17 14.38 -1.93
CA VAL A 43 -11.04 14.57 -0.76
C VAL A 43 -10.83 15.97 -0.19
N LYS A 44 -11.83 16.53 0.50
CA LYS A 44 -11.70 17.89 1.05
C LYS A 44 -10.58 18.00 2.07
N GLU A 45 -10.52 17.02 2.97
CA GLU A 45 -9.50 16.96 4.02
C GLU A 45 -8.73 15.64 3.89
N THR A 46 -7.50 15.74 3.40
CA THR A 46 -6.57 14.60 3.38
C THR A 46 -5.95 14.41 4.76
N GLY A 47 -5.73 13.17 5.17
CA GLY A 47 -5.13 12.90 6.47
C GLY A 47 -5.43 11.52 7.01
N LEU A 48 -5.16 11.36 8.29
CA LEU A 48 -5.36 10.12 9.03
C LEU A 48 -6.74 10.14 9.69
N TYR A 49 -7.55 9.12 9.44
CA TYR A 49 -8.89 9.00 10.01
C TYR A 49 -9.04 7.70 10.78
N SER A 50 -9.76 7.76 11.89
CA SER A 50 -10.07 6.62 12.73
C SER A 50 -11.54 6.23 12.54
N LEU A 51 -11.78 5.06 11.98
CA LEU A 51 -13.12 4.59 11.59
C LEU A 51 -13.46 3.27 12.31
N PRO A 52 -14.75 2.97 12.52
CA PRO A 52 -15.16 1.68 13.06
C PRO A 52 -14.73 0.52 12.14
N PRO A 53 -14.44 -0.67 12.70
CA PRO A 53 -14.22 -1.88 11.91
C PRO A 53 -15.42 -2.22 11.06
N GLY A 54 -15.15 -2.58 9.80
CA GLY A 54 -16.18 -2.82 8.79
C GLY A 54 -16.62 -1.57 8.01
N SER A 55 -16.00 -0.41 8.26
CA SER A 55 -16.23 0.80 7.46
C SER A 55 -15.78 0.60 6.01
N ARG A 56 -16.48 1.24 5.08
CA ARG A 56 -16.17 1.19 3.65
C ARG A 56 -15.46 2.46 3.20
N VAL A 57 -14.89 2.41 1.99
CA VAL A 57 -14.26 3.57 1.34
C VAL A 57 -15.20 4.79 1.33
N ASN A 58 -16.50 4.60 1.10
CA ASN A 58 -17.49 5.68 1.19
C ASN A 58 -17.56 6.36 2.57
N ASP A 59 -17.44 5.59 3.65
CA ASP A 59 -17.54 6.11 5.02
C ASP A 59 -16.29 6.94 5.36
N ALA A 60 -15.13 6.51 4.87
CA ALA A 60 -13.88 7.26 4.97
C ALA A 60 -13.95 8.61 4.23
N ILE A 61 -14.49 8.62 3.01
CA ILE A 61 -14.64 9.86 2.22
C ILE A 61 -15.62 10.83 2.90
N GLN A 62 -16.70 10.32 3.48
CA GLN A 62 -17.63 11.15 4.26
C GLN A 62 -16.96 11.72 5.51
N ALA A 63 -16.13 10.92 6.21
CA ALA A 63 -15.36 11.40 7.35
C ALA A 63 -14.33 12.49 6.97
N ALA A 64 -13.82 12.45 5.74
CA ALA A 64 -12.94 13.48 5.16
C ALA A 64 -13.68 14.74 4.63
N GLY A 65 -14.96 14.92 4.97
CA GLY A 65 -15.76 16.08 4.56
C GLY A 65 -16.33 15.98 3.13
N GLY A 66 -16.21 14.80 2.51
CA GLY A 66 -16.68 14.51 1.17
C GLY A 66 -15.59 14.65 0.10
N LEU A 67 -16.02 14.43 -1.14
CA LEU A 67 -15.16 14.52 -2.32
C LEU A 67 -14.81 15.98 -2.63
N ALA A 68 -13.59 16.21 -3.11
CA ALA A 68 -13.17 17.50 -3.64
C ALA A 68 -13.75 17.76 -5.04
N ASP A 69 -13.80 19.02 -5.45
CA ASP A 69 -14.21 19.41 -6.80
C ASP A 69 -13.27 18.80 -7.84
N GLY A 70 -13.80 17.90 -8.67
CA GLY A 70 -13.03 17.17 -9.67
C GLY A 70 -12.63 15.73 -9.29
N ALA A 71 -13.06 15.20 -8.14
CA ALA A 71 -12.81 13.80 -7.81
C ALA A 71 -13.54 12.83 -8.76
N ILE A 72 -12.83 11.80 -9.24
CA ILE A 72 -13.37 10.79 -10.17
C ILE A 72 -13.88 9.59 -9.36
N ILE A 73 -15.16 9.64 -9.02
CA ILE A 73 -15.84 8.56 -8.29
C ILE A 73 -15.86 7.26 -9.10
N SER A 74 -15.94 7.36 -10.43
CA SER A 74 -16.06 6.22 -11.36
C SER A 74 -14.89 5.24 -11.30
N GLN A 75 -13.73 5.67 -10.80
CA GLN A 75 -12.53 4.83 -10.66
C GLN A 75 -12.36 4.23 -9.26
N LEU A 76 -13.24 4.59 -8.31
CA LEU A 76 -13.11 4.19 -6.92
C LEU A 76 -14.20 3.20 -6.50
N ASN A 77 -13.80 2.08 -5.91
CA ASN A 77 -14.75 1.12 -5.33
C ASN A 77 -15.21 1.60 -3.95
N LEU A 78 -16.22 2.46 -3.94
CA LEU A 78 -16.84 3.01 -2.72
C LEU A 78 -17.36 1.93 -1.75
N ALA A 79 -17.71 0.75 -2.26
CA ALA A 79 -18.22 -0.36 -1.47
C ALA A 79 -17.13 -1.23 -0.87
N LYS A 80 -15.84 -1.02 -1.21
CA LYS A 80 -14.75 -1.82 -0.66
C LYS A 80 -14.66 -1.62 0.87
N LEU A 81 -14.53 -2.72 1.60
CA LEU A 81 -14.25 -2.72 3.03
C LEU A 81 -12.83 -2.21 3.28
N LEU A 82 -12.69 -1.35 4.28
CA LEU A 82 -11.39 -0.82 4.69
C LEU A 82 -10.75 -1.76 5.71
N VAL A 83 -9.43 -1.86 5.63
CA VAL A 83 -8.59 -2.52 6.64
C VAL A 83 -7.74 -1.52 7.39
N ASP A 84 -7.29 -1.89 8.60
CA ASP A 84 -6.38 -1.06 9.39
C ASP A 84 -5.06 -0.84 8.64
N GLY A 85 -4.56 0.39 8.67
CA GLY A 85 -3.37 0.81 7.92
C GLY A 85 -3.59 0.98 6.42
N GLU A 86 -4.83 0.87 5.93
CA GLU A 86 -5.10 1.05 4.50
C GLU A 86 -4.93 2.50 4.05
N ARG A 87 -4.28 2.68 2.91
CA ARG A 87 -4.22 3.95 2.19
C ARG A 87 -5.21 3.94 1.04
N VAL A 88 -6.06 4.96 1.00
CA VAL A 88 -7.07 5.15 -0.02
C VAL A 88 -6.75 6.42 -0.81
N ASP A 89 -6.30 6.23 -2.05
CA ASP A 89 -6.04 7.31 -3.00
C ASP A 89 -7.29 7.59 -3.84
N VAL A 90 -7.82 8.81 -3.74
CA VAL A 90 -8.96 9.27 -4.52
C VAL A 90 -8.45 10.01 -5.77
N PRO A 91 -8.67 9.49 -6.98
CA PRO A 91 -8.20 10.14 -8.21
C PRO A 91 -8.97 11.44 -8.47
N VAL A 92 -8.26 12.46 -8.93
CA VAL A 92 -8.83 13.75 -9.38
C VAL A 92 -8.70 13.88 -10.89
N LEU A 93 -9.71 14.47 -11.54
CA LEU A 93 -9.62 14.98 -12.90
C LEU A 93 -8.50 16.02 -12.92
N ALA A 94 -7.40 15.66 -13.57
CA ALA A 94 -6.26 16.53 -13.78
C ALA A 94 -6.67 17.70 -14.69
N THR A 95 -7.19 18.77 -14.09
CA THR A 95 -7.11 20.11 -14.71
C THR A 95 -5.65 20.54 -14.59
N LEU A 96 -4.84 20.23 -15.59
CA LEU A 96 -3.39 20.54 -15.63
C LEU A 96 -3.12 22.06 -15.49
N PRO A 97 -1.91 22.48 -15.05
CA PRO A 97 -1.03 21.82 -14.08
C PRO A 97 -0.34 22.80 -13.11
N SER A 98 -0.06 22.37 -11.89
CA SER A 98 1.12 22.85 -11.14
C SER A 98 2.00 21.64 -10.82
N PRO A 99 3.26 21.60 -11.30
CA PRO A 99 4.16 20.51 -10.99
C PRO A 99 4.74 20.75 -9.59
N ALA A 100 4.16 20.10 -8.59
CA ALA A 100 4.79 19.89 -7.30
C ALA A 100 4.45 18.48 -6.81
N GLU A 101 5.49 17.63 -6.78
CA GLU A 101 5.66 16.41 -5.97
C GLU A 101 4.73 15.22 -6.32
N GLY A 102 5.17 14.08 -6.85
CA GLY A 102 6.47 13.41 -6.71
C GLY A 102 6.45 12.43 -5.53
N THR A 103 5.81 11.27 -5.69
CA THR A 103 6.21 10.02 -4.98
C THR A 103 5.75 8.79 -5.79
N GLN A 104 6.40 8.54 -6.92
CA GLN A 104 6.91 7.18 -7.12
C GLN A 104 8.10 7.02 -6.17
N PRO A 105 8.37 5.83 -5.62
CA PRO A 105 9.52 5.66 -4.74
C PRO A 105 10.80 6.02 -5.52
N VAL A 106 11.36 7.17 -5.16
CA VAL A 106 12.71 7.58 -5.51
C VAL A 106 13.67 6.71 -4.73
N ASN A 107 14.05 5.58 -5.30
CA ASN A 107 15.39 5.06 -5.04
C ASN A 107 16.36 6.03 -5.72
N GLY A 108 16.81 7.00 -4.93
CA GLY A 108 17.86 7.96 -5.28
C GLY A 108 19.21 7.28 -5.42
N SER A 109 19.35 6.45 -6.44
CA SER A 109 20.61 5.98 -6.97
C SER A 109 20.50 6.17 -8.47
N VAL A 110 21.13 7.22 -9.00
CA VAL A 110 21.44 7.47 -10.42
C VAL A 110 20.79 6.42 -11.32
N SER A 111 19.54 6.65 -11.73
CA SER A 111 18.65 5.61 -12.26
C SER A 111 19.18 5.04 -13.56
N LEU A 112 20.04 4.03 -13.45
CA LEU A 112 20.51 3.24 -14.57
C LEU A 112 19.27 2.68 -15.28
N VAL A 113 19.16 2.96 -16.57
CA VAL A 113 18.06 2.49 -17.41
C VAL A 113 18.23 0.99 -17.60
N ASP A 114 17.29 0.21 -17.07
CA ASP A 114 17.30 -1.24 -17.26
C ASP A 114 16.90 -1.58 -18.71
N ILE A 115 17.85 -2.04 -19.52
CA ILE A 115 17.63 -2.34 -20.95
C ILE A 115 16.58 -3.45 -21.13
N ASN A 116 16.44 -4.35 -20.14
CA ASN A 116 15.49 -5.45 -20.20
C ASN A 116 14.06 -5.02 -19.88
N SER A 117 13.87 -3.99 -19.05
CA SER A 117 12.54 -3.53 -18.64
C SER A 117 12.16 -2.14 -19.18
N ALA A 118 13.10 -1.44 -19.80
CA ALA A 118 12.90 -0.07 -20.26
C ALA A 118 11.81 0.03 -21.34
N THR A 119 11.04 1.11 -21.27
CA THR A 119 10.10 1.53 -22.31
C THR A 119 10.82 2.30 -23.42
N LEU A 120 10.15 2.48 -24.56
CA LEU A 120 10.70 3.25 -25.68
C LEU A 120 11.11 4.66 -25.25
N GLU A 121 10.26 5.31 -24.46
CA GLU A 121 10.51 6.66 -23.93
C GLU A 121 11.73 6.68 -23.00
N GLN A 122 11.92 5.65 -22.17
CA GLN A 122 13.08 5.54 -21.27
C GLN A 122 14.38 5.30 -22.05
N LEU A 123 14.34 4.50 -23.12
CA LEU A 123 15.49 4.30 -24.00
C LEU A 123 15.84 5.56 -24.78
N ASP A 124 14.85 6.33 -25.22
CA ASP A 124 15.03 7.62 -25.93
C ASP A 124 15.64 8.73 -25.05
N THR A 125 15.62 8.57 -23.72
CA THR A 125 16.34 9.50 -22.81
C THR A 125 17.85 9.31 -22.81
N LEU A 126 18.36 8.21 -23.38
CA LEU A 126 19.80 7.93 -23.42
C LEU A 126 20.49 8.73 -24.53
N PRO A 127 21.70 9.26 -24.28
CA PRO A 127 22.45 9.98 -25.30
C PRO A 127 22.77 9.06 -26.49
N GLU A 128 22.61 9.57 -27.71
CA GLU A 128 22.79 8.84 -28.98
C GLU A 128 21.75 7.72 -29.26
N ILE A 129 20.79 7.46 -28.36
CA ILE A 129 19.68 6.54 -28.61
C ILE A 129 18.46 7.35 -29.02
N GLY A 130 18.18 7.35 -30.33
CA GLY A 130 16.94 7.92 -30.85
C GLY A 130 15.80 6.90 -30.92
N PRO A 131 14.60 7.33 -31.34
CA PRO A 131 13.39 6.50 -31.34
C PRO A 131 13.52 5.25 -32.22
N LYS A 132 14.29 5.35 -33.32
CA LYS A 132 14.58 4.22 -34.21
C LYS A 132 15.45 3.16 -33.52
N THR A 133 16.48 3.59 -32.80
CA THR A 133 17.39 2.70 -32.08
C THR A 133 16.69 2.09 -30.87
N ALA A 134 15.92 2.89 -30.12
CA ALA A 134 15.08 2.42 -29.02
C ALA A 134 14.11 1.31 -29.47
N GLN A 135 13.46 1.49 -30.63
CA GLN A 135 12.59 0.47 -31.21
C GLN A 135 13.37 -0.82 -31.55
N ASN A 136 14.56 -0.70 -32.13
CA ASN A 136 15.40 -1.86 -32.45
C ASN A 136 15.79 -2.66 -31.19
N ILE A 137 16.04 -2.00 -30.05
CA ILE A 137 16.32 -2.67 -28.76
C ILE A 137 15.11 -3.51 -28.33
N LEU A 138 13.90 -2.95 -28.43
CA LEU A 138 12.67 -3.66 -28.07
C LEU A 138 12.41 -4.87 -28.98
N ASP A 139 12.65 -4.71 -30.28
CA ASP A 139 12.48 -5.78 -31.25
C ASP A 139 13.56 -6.87 -31.10
N TYR A 140 14.80 -6.49 -30.79
CA TYR A 140 15.86 -7.43 -30.46
C TYR A 140 15.51 -8.26 -29.23
N ARG A 141 14.99 -7.63 -28.16
CA ARG A 141 14.55 -8.33 -26.95
C ARG A 141 13.45 -9.35 -27.22
N ARG A 142 12.53 -9.02 -28.15
CA ARG A 142 11.44 -9.94 -28.55
C ARG A 142 11.95 -11.12 -29.37
N ALA A 143 12.96 -10.91 -30.22
CA ALA A 143 13.48 -11.92 -31.13
C ALA A 143 14.53 -12.84 -30.47
N ASN A 144 15.44 -12.27 -29.67
CA ASN A 144 16.60 -12.96 -29.10
C ASN A 144 16.47 -13.23 -27.59
N GLY A 145 15.46 -12.66 -26.94
CA GLY A 145 15.27 -12.75 -25.48
C GLY A 145 15.93 -11.61 -24.71
N PRO A 146 15.90 -11.65 -23.36
CA PRO A 146 16.51 -10.63 -22.53
C PRO A 146 18.04 -10.59 -22.67
N PHE A 147 18.62 -9.40 -22.55
CA PHE A 147 20.07 -9.19 -22.50
C PHE A 147 20.64 -9.75 -21.20
N ALA A 148 21.71 -10.54 -21.29
CA ALA A 148 22.37 -11.11 -20.12
C ALA A 148 23.37 -10.11 -19.52
N ARG A 149 23.98 -9.27 -20.37
CA ARG A 149 24.96 -8.26 -19.99
C ARG A 149 24.66 -6.92 -20.66
N ILE A 150 25.20 -5.84 -20.10
CA ILE A 150 25.10 -4.52 -20.74
C ILE A 150 25.80 -4.49 -22.10
N GLU A 151 26.85 -5.30 -22.31
CA GLU A 151 27.61 -5.31 -23.56
C GLU A 151 26.81 -5.88 -24.73
N ASP A 152 25.85 -6.76 -24.47
CA ASP A 152 24.99 -7.44 -25.46
C ASP A 152 24.10 -6.44 -26.23
N ILE A 153 23.93 -5.21 -25.71
CA ILE A 153 23.21 -4.15 -26.40
C ILE A 153 23.89 -3.75 -27.72
N GLN A 154 25.18 -4.05 -27.89
CA GLN A 154 25.93 -3.80 -29.13
C GLN A 154 25.51 -4.70 -30.30
N ASP A 155 24.80 -5.81 -30.04
CA ASP A 155 24.24 -6.66 -31.09
C ASP A 155 22.99 -6.03 -31.74
N VAL A 156 22.46 -4.96 -31.14
CA VAL A 156 21.30 -4.24 -31.65
C VAL A 156 21.70 -3.36 -32.85
N PRO A 157 20.96 -3.44 -33.98
CA PRO A 157 21.23 -2.59 -35.14
C PRO A 157 21.14 -1.10 -34.77
N GLY A 158 22.24 -0.37 -34.96
CA GLY A 158 22.33 1.06 -34.66
C GLY A 158 23.00 1.41 -33.33
N ILE A 159 23.43 0.41 -32.55
CA ILE A 159 24.22 0.60 -31.34
C ILE A 159 25.65 0.12 -31.60
N GLY A 160 26.53 1.06 -31.92
CA GLY A 160 27.95 0.78 -32.07
C GLY A 160 28.73 0.97 -30.77
N GLN A 161 30.01 0.62 -30.79
CA GLN A 161 30.92 0.80 -29.64
C GLN A 161 30.96 2.25 -29.12
N ILE A 162 30.90 3.24 -30.02
CA ILE A 162 30.88 4.67 -29.70
C ILE A 162 29.62 5.06 -28.90
N THR A 163 28.46 4.52 -29.31
CA THR A 163 27.19 4.74 -28.63
C THR A 163 27.19 4.04 -27.27
N PHE A 164 27.65 2.78 -27.24
CA PHE A 164 27.77 2.00 -26.01
C PHE A 164 28.64 2.71 -24.97
N ASP A 165 29.82 3.21 -25.33
CA ASP A 165 30.71 3.92 -24.39
C ASP A 165 30.07 5.15 -23.74
N LYS A 166 29.14 5.82 -24.42
CA LYS A 166 28.41 6.99 -23.89
C LYS A 166 27.23 6.62 -23.00
N ILE A 167 26.65 5.43 -23.20
CA ILE A 167 25.46 4.98 -22.46
C ILE A 167 25.77 3.95 -21.37
N LYS A 168 26.93 3.28 -21.40
CA LYS A 168 27.28 2.16 -20.48
C LYS A 168 27.18 2.52 -19.00
N ASP A 169 27.45 3.78 -18.64
CA ASP A 169 27.37 4.28 -17.27
C ASP A 169 25.93 4.71 -16.87
N LEU A 170 25.00 4.67 -17.83
CA LEU A 170 23.59 5.07 -17.71
C LEU A 170 22.63 3.89 -17.91
N ILE A 171 23.13 2.71 -18.26
CA ILE A 171 22.33 1.51 -18.50
C ILE A 171 22.68 0.42 -17.49
N THR A 172 21.70 -0.42 -17.18
CA THR A 172 21.89 -1.64 -16.41
C THR A 172 21.13 -2.78 -17.07
N VAL A 173 21.48 -4.01 -16.70
CA VAL A 173 20.63 -5.17 -16.93
C VAL A 173 20.15 -5.60 -15.56
N GLY A 174 18.86 -5.44 -15.29
CA GLY A 174 18.25 -5.87 -14.04
C GLY A 174 18.41 -7.38 -13.91
N VAL A 175 19.41 -7.82 -13.16
CA VAL A 175 19.64 -9.23 -12.86
C VAL A 175 18.43 -9.74 -12.07
N GLY A 176 17.66 -10.64 -12.69
CA GLY A 176 16.78 -11.53 -11.97
C GLY A 176 17.59 -12.24 -10.89
N ILE A 177 17.23 -12.00 -9.64
CA ILE A 177 17.83 -12.63 -8.46
C ILE A 177 17.71 -14.16 -8.66
N PRO A 178 18.79 -14.95 -8.44
CA PRO A 178 18.73 -16.42 -8.53
C PRO A 178 17.77 -17.03 -7.49
#